data_AF-A0A0T1X6V8-F1
#
_entry.id   AF-A0A0T1X6V8-F1
#
_cell.length_a   1.000
_cell.length_b   1.000
_cell.length_c   1.000
_cell.angle_alpha   90.00
_cell.angle_beta   90.00
_cell.angle_gamma   90.00
#
_symmetry.space_group_name_H-M   'P 1'
#
loop_
_entity.id
_entity.type
_entity.pdbx_description
1 polymer ?
#
loop_
_entity_poly.entity_id
_entity_poly.type
_entity_poly.pdbx_seq_one_letter_code
_entity_poly.pdbx_strand_id
1 'polypeptide(L)'
;MKTENQKLIRDAYPDLCDASIGQMPDGWTEIIITFITGFHDLGEDMMSPGEVRFERTNSGLKAFILVNPEMQLSPEKAQAAIGLQRHLHFSSRQTCEWCGKPAEPVELGDRVTIFLCEEDATSAREKLAAKVHAFDERVKFRAEVSMLFQEHANVWLQVSDPNTAILRKALLDIKSIVEERDLIGKVYVTKIMESEGQLFINVRCDQADPATQFEIADIIKHAEWESDQASLAVNKEGRDDDP
;
A
#
# COMPACT_ATOMS: atom_id res chain seq x y z
N MET A 1 -8.88 1.18 -10.68
CA MET A 1 -8.81 1.30 -12.14
C MET A 1 -8.25 2.68 -12.42
N LYS A 2 -7.31 2.83 -13.36
CA LYS A 2 -6.73 4.10 -13.77
C LYS A 2 -7.79 5.02 -14.35
N THR A 3 -7.58 6.32 -14.18
CA THR A 3 -8.50 7.37 -14.62
C THR A 3 -8.80 7.30 -16.13
N GLU A 4 -7.81 6.91 -16.95
CA GLU A 4 -7.95 6.75 -18.40
C GLU A 4 -9.00 5.68 -18.78
N ASN A 5 -8.95 4.51 -18.14
CA ASN A 5 -9.88 3.42 -18.37
C ASN A 5 -11.27 3.74 -17.82
N GLN A 6 -11.33 4.40 -16.65
CA GLN A 6 -12.61 4.87 -16.11
C GLN A 6 -13.28 5.87 -17.07
N LYS A 7 -12.50 6.80 -17.62
CA LYS A 7 -12.98 7.80 -18.57
C LYS A 7 -13.45 7.14 -19.86
N LEU A 8 -12.68 6.20 -20.41
CA LEU A 8 -13.08 5.43 -21.59
C LEU A 8 -14.48 4.80 -21.42
N ILE A 9 -14.72 4.16 -20.27
CA ILE A 9 -15.99 3.48 -20.00
C ILE A 9 -17.13 4.50 -19.79
N ARG A 10 -16.89 5.57 -19.03
CA ARG A 10 -17.91 6.60 -18.76
C ARG A 10 -18.24 7.45 -19.99
N ASP A 11 -17.27 7.74 -20.85
CA ASP A 11 -17.51 8.49 -22.08
C ASP A 11 -18.37 7.67 -23.06
N ALA A 12 -18.19 6.34 -23.07
CA ALA A 12 -19.03 5.43 -23.86
C ALA A 12 -20.40 5.17 -23.24
N TYR A 13 -20.50 5.13 -21.90
CA TYR A 13 -21.71 4.75 -21.17
C TYR A 13 -21.95 5.64 -19.92
N PRO A 14 -22.26 6.94 -20.10
CA PRO A 14 -22.23 7.95 -19.03
C PRO A 14 -23.23 7.70 -17.91
N ASP A 15 -24.44 7.25 -18.25
CA ASP A 15 -25.54 7.04 -17.29
C ASP A 15 -25.65 5.59 -16.80
N LEU A 16 -24.75 4.71 -17.26
CA LEU A 16 -24.81 3.28 -16.97
C LEU A 16 -23.86 2.87 -15.84
N CYS A 17 -22.86 3.70 -15.53
CA CYS A 17 -21.76 3.32 -14.64
C CYS A 17 -21.76 4.12 -13.34
N ASP A 18 -21.99 3.43 -12.22
CA ASP A 18 -21.77 3.97 -10.88
C ASP A 18 -20.27 4.27 -10.64
N ALA A 19 -19.98 5.11 -9.63
CA ALA A 19 -18.64 5.47 -9.25
C ALA A 19 -17.74 4.31 -8.78
N SER A 20 -18.35 3.18 -8.39
CA SER A 20 -17.64 1.93 -8.04
C SER A 20 -16.64 1.44 -9.09
N ILE A 21 -16.81 1.81 -10.37
CA ILE A 21 -15.86 1.43 -11.42
C ILE A 21 -14.42 1.86 -11.13
N GLY A 22 -14.23 2.97 -10.41
CA GLY A 22 -12.90 3.44 -10.04
C GLY A 22 -12.16 2.51 -9.07
N GLN A 23 -12.89 1.71 -8.31
CA GLN A 23 -12.33 0.74 -7.36
C GLN A 23 -11.98 -0.60 -8.02
N MET A 24 -12.34 -0.81 -9.29
CA MET A 24 -12.11 -2.09 -9.96
C MET A 24 -10.64 -2.25 -10.37
N PRO A 25 -10.10 -3.46 -10.44
CA PRO A 25 -8.76 -3.70 -10.96
C PRO A 25 -8.62 -3.28 -12.44
N ASP A 26 -7.43 -2.83 -12.82
CA ASP A 26 -7.16 -2.35 -14.18
C ASP A 26 -7.26 -3.44 -15.24
N GLY A 27 -6.76 -4.64 -14.93
CA GLY A 27 -6.84 -5.78 -15.84
C GLY A 27 -8.27 -6.23 -16.14
N TRP A 28 -9.27 -5.77 -15.39
CA TRP A 28 -10.67 -6.10 -15.61
C TRP A 28 -11.41 -5.12 -16.53
N THR A 29 -10.72 -4.13 -17.10
CA THR A 29 -11.32 -3.13 -17.99
C THR A 29 -12.14 -3.77 -19.12
N GLU A 30 -11.57 -4.73 -19.85
CA GLU A 30 -12.25 -5.38 -20.99
C GLU A 30 -13.46 -6.22 -20.60
N ILE A 31 -13.38 -6.97 -19.49
CA ILE A 31 -14.52 -7.79 -19.04
C ILE A 31 -15.67 -6.91 -18.53
N ILE A 32 -15.34 -5.75 -17.95
CA ILE A 32 -16.31 -4.75 -17.52
C ILE A 32 -16.98 -4.10 -18.74
N ILE A 33 -16.21 -3.69 -19.75
CA ILE A 33 -16.75 -3.16 -21.01
C ILE A 33 -17.69 -4.18 -21.65
N THR A 34 -17.25 -5.43 -21.79
CA THR A 34 -18.07 -6.51 -22.38
C THR A 34 -19.41 -6.67 -21.66
N PHE A 35 -19.41 -6.63 -20.33
CA PHE A 35 -20.64 -6.69 -19.55
C PHE A 35 -21.54 -5.47 -19.76
N ILE A 36 -20.96 -4.26 -19.71
CA ILE A 36 -21.70 -3.01 -19.84
C ILE A 36 -22.32 -2.91 -21.23
N THR A 37 -21.57 -3.21 -22.30
CA THR A 37 -22.09 -3.28 -23.67
C THR A 37 -23.23 -4.27 -23.76
N GLY A 38 -23.04 -5.50 -23.27
CA GLY A 38 -24.11 -6.52 -23.31
C GLY A 38 -25.35 -6.11 -22.54
N PHE A 39 -25.22 -5.41 -21.41
CA PHE A 39 -26.37 -4.91 -20.65
C PHE A 39 -27.03 -3.71 -21.33
N HIS A 40 -26.24 -2.80 -21.90
CA HIS A 40 -26.70 -1.68 -22.72
C HIS A 40 -27.61 -2.18 -23.85
N ASP A 41 -27.19 -3.22 -24.56
CA ASP A 41 -27.91 -3.81 -25.69
C ASP A 41 -29.27 -4.43 -25.29
N LEU A 42 -29.51 -4.74 -24.01
CA LEU A 42 -30.83 -5.19 -23.55
C LEU A 42 -31.86 -4.05 -23.53
N GLY A 43 -31.39 -2.80 -23.41
CA GLY A 43 -32.19 -1.58 -23.43
C GLY A 43 -32.37 -1.00 -24.82
N GLU A 44 -32.62 -1.84 -25.84
CA GLU A 44 -32.87 -1.40 -27.22
C GLU A 44 -33.74 -0.13 -27.27
N ASP A 45 -33.28 0.87 -28.04
CA ASP A 45 -33.91 2.18 -28.21
C ASP A 45 -34.04 3.06 -26.94
N MET A 46 -33.39 2.68 -25.83
CA MET A 46 -33.31 3.48 -24.61
C MET A 46 -31.98 4.24 -24.53
N MET A 47 -32.02 5.46 -23.96
CA MET A 47 -30.80 6.20 -23.64
C MET A 47 -29.98 5.53 -22.55
N SER A 48 -30.63 4.85 -21.60
CA SER A 48 -29.98 4.02 -20.59
C SER A 48 -30.93 2.92 -20.06
N PRO A 49 -30.52 1.64 -20.08
CA PRO A 49 -31.29 0.56 -19.47
C PRO A 49 -31.27 0.57 -17.93
N GLY A 50 -30.44 1.40 -17.31
CA GLY A 50 -30.32 1.47 -15.86
C GLY A 50 -28.94 1.92 -15.40
N GLU A 51 -28.62 1.60 -14.15
CA GLU A 51 -27.32 1.89 -13.55
C GLU A 51 -26.68 0.57 -13.07
N VAL A 52 -25.37 0.44 -13.27
CA VAL A 52 -24.59 -0.73 -12.87
C VAL A 52 -23.54 -0.33 -11.85
N ARG A 53 -23.58 -1.00 -10.71
CA ARG A 53 -22.56 -0.94 -9.66
C ARG A 53 -21.74 -2.23 -9.63
N PHE A 54 -20.42 -2.10 -9.54
CA PHE A 54 -19.50 -3.23 -9.47
C PHE A 54 -18.97 -3.44 -8.06
N GLU A 55 -18.79 -4.70 -7.66
CA GLU A 55 -18.17 -5.06 -6.40
C GLU A 55 -17.18 -6.21 -6.57
N ARG A 56 -15.92 -5.95 -6.24
CA ARG A 56 -14.86 -6.96 -6.20
C ARG A 56 -14.96 -7.74 -4.89
N THR A 57 -15.16 -9.05 -5.00
CA THR A 57 -15.21 -9.97 -3.86
C THR A 57 -14.07 -10.98 -3.93
N ASN A 58 -13.82 -11.72 -2.85
CA ASN A 58 -12.85 -12.83 -2.85
C ASN A 58 -13.17 -13.93 -3.88
N SER A 59 -14.44 -14.01 -4.31
CA SER A 59 -14.89 -14.98 -5.32
C SER A 59 -14.83 -14.45 -6.76
N GLY A 60 -14.44 -13.19 -6.96
CA GLY A 60 -14.48 -12.51 -8.26
C GLY A 60 -15.39 -11.27 -8.26
N LEU A 61 -15.77 -10.82 -9.44
CA LEU A 61 -16.57 -9.62 -9.66
C LEU A 61 -18.07 -9.92 -9.61
N LYS A 62 -18.83 -9.00 -9.02
CA LYS A 62 -20.29 -8.96 -9.06
C LYS A 62 -20.75 -7.62 -9.62
N ALA A 63 -21.85 -7.67 -10.37
CA ALA A 63 -22.54 -6.48 -10.87
C ALA A 63 -23.94 -6.41 -10.25
N PHE A 64 -24.28 -5.26 -9.69
CA PHE A 64 -25.60 -4.93 -9.18
C PHE A 64 -26.25 -3.97 -10.16
N ILE A 65 -27.38 -4.39 -10.71
CA ILE A 65 -28.08 -3.67 -11.77
C ILE A 65 -29.32 -3.02 -11.14
N LEU A 66 -29.37 -1.69 -11.16
CA LEU A 66 -30.58 -0.92 -10.94
C LEU A 66 -31.25 -0.68 -12.29
N VAL A 67 -32.20 -1.54 -12.63
CA VAL A 67 -32.90 -1.48 -13.92
C VAL A 67 -33.77 -0.22 -14.00
N ASN A 68 -33.71 0.48 -15.13
CA ASN A 68 -34.59 1.61 -15.42
C ASN A 68 -36.05 1.12 -15.40
N PRO A 69 -36.96 1.74 -14.62
CA PRO A 69 -38.36 1.32 -14.54
C PRO A 69 -39.10 1.29 -15.89
N GLU A 70 -38.66 2.08 -16.87
CA GLU A 70 -39.23 2.13 -18.21
C GLU A 70 -38.76 0.96 -19.09
N MET A 71 -37.69 0.27 -18.70
CA MET A 71 -37.23 -0.95 -19.37
C MET A 71 -38.24 -2.06 -19.08
N GLN A 72 -39.00 -2.46 -20.10
CA GLN A 72 -39.87 -3.63 -20.00
C GLN A 72 -39.01 -4.90 -19.88
N LEU A 73 -38.76 -5.32 -18.63
CA LEU A 73 -37.96 -6.51 -18.33
C LEU A 73 -38.77 -7.78 -18.63
N SER A 74 -38.68 -8.26 -19.87
CA SER A 74 -39.24 -9.56 -20.26
C SER A 74 -38.44 -10.72 -19.62
N PRO A 75 -39.02 -11.92 -19.53
CA PRO A 75 -38.29 -13.11 -19.06
C PRO A 75 -37.00 -13.37 -19.84
N GLU A 76 -36.99 -13.11 -21.15
CA GLU A 76 -35.83 -13.29 -22.02
C GLU A 76 -34.72 -12.29 -21.69
N LYS A 77 -35.08 -11.00 -21.49
CA LYS A 77 -34.12 -9.96 -21.08
C LYS A 77 -33.56 -10.23 -19.68
N ALA A 78 -34.40 -10.68 -18.75
CA ALA A 78 -33.95 -11.08 -17.41
C ALA A 78 -32.96 -12.26 -17.48
N GLN A 79 -33.26 -13.27 -18.31
CA GLN A 79 -32.38 -14.41 -18.51
C GLN A 79 -31.05 -14.02 -19.16
N ALA A 80 -31.07 -13.09 -20.13
CA ALA A 80 -29.86 -12.55 -20.74
C ALA A 80 -29.00 -11.78 -19.73
N ALA A 81 -29.60 -10.95 -18.87
CA ALA A 81 -28.89 -10.25 -17.80
C ALA A 81 -28.23 -11.22 -16.80
N ILE A 82 -28.91 -12.32 -16.43
CA ILE A 82 -28.33 -13.39 -15.62
C ILE A 82 -27.14 -14.04 -16.35
N GLY A 83 -27.25 -14.27 -17.67
CA GLY A 83 -26.16 -14.77 -18.50
C GLY A 83 -24.92 -13.87 -18.46
N LEU A 84 -25.11 -12.56 -18.63
CA LEU A 84 -24.06 -11.56 -18.53
C LEU A 84 -23.39 -11.56 -17.15
N GLN A 85 -24.17 -11.62 -16.07
CA GLN A 85 -23.62 -11.67 -14.71
C GLN A 85 -22.78 -12.94 -14.48
N ARG A 86 -23.25 -14.09 -14.97
CA ARG A 86 -22.50 -15.35 -14.88
C ARG A 86 -21.20 -15.28 -15.66
N HIS A 87 -21.24 -14.73 -16.87
CA HIS A 87 -20.05 -14.54 -17.69
C HIS A 87 -19.05 -13.61 -17.01
N LEU A 88 -19.49 -12.43 -16.53
CA LEU A 88 -18.65 -11.49 -15.79
C LEU A 88 -17.99 -12.14 -14.58
N HIS A 89 -18.77 -12.85 -13.77
CA HIS A 89 -18.26 -13.54 -12.59
C HIS A 89 -17.21 -14.59 -12.96
N PHE A 90 -17.47 -15.41 -13.97
CA PHE A 90 -16.52 -16.43 -14.43
C PHE A 90 -15.25 -15.81 -15.02
N SER A 91 -15.38 -14.85 -15.93
CA SER A 91 -14.26 -14.17 -16.58
C SER A 91 -13.38 -13.46 -15.55
N SER A 92 -13.97 -12.78 -14.56
CA SER A 92 -13.20 -12.13 -13.48
C SER A 92 -12.31 -13.07 -12.67
N ARG A 93 -12.67 -14.36 -12.58
CA ARG A 93 -11.88 -15.39 -11.89
C ARG A 93 -10.75 -15.96 -12.75
N GLN A 94 -10.76 -15.67 -14.04
CA GLN A 94 -9.79 -16.15 -15.01
C GLN A 94 -8.97 -15.00 -15.62
N THR A 95 -9.20 -13.76 -15.19
CA THR A 95 -8.54 -12.57 -15.71
C THR A 95 -7.72 -11.92 -14.61
N CYS A 96 -6.45 -11.66 -14.90
CA CYS A 96 -5.51 -11.03 -13.98
C CYS A 96 -6.01 -9.64 -13.62
N GLU A 97 -6.10 -9.37 -12.32
CA GLU A 97 -6.52 -8.08 -11.78
C GLU A 97 -5.59 -6.94 -12.21
N TRP A 98 -4.32 -7.22 -12.46
CA TRP A 98 -3.32 -6.19 -12.76
C TRP A 98 -3.17 -5.93 -14.26
N CYS A 99 -3.01 -7.00 -15.06
CA CYS A 99 -2.65 -6.87 -16.48
C CYS A 99 -3.70 -7.43 -17.46
N GLY A 100 -4.77 -8.08 -16.99
CA GLY A 100 -5.83 -8.62 -17.85
C GLY A 100 -5.51 -9.92 -18.58
N LYS A 101 -4.31 -10.49 -18.41
CA LYS A 101 -3.94 -11.82 -18.93
C LYS A 101 -4.73 -12.95 -18.23
N PRO A 102 -4.76 -14.18 -18.77
CA PRO A 102 -5.29 -15.34 -18.06
C PRO A 102 -4.66 -15.51 -16.67
N ALA A 103 -5.48 -15.84 -15.68
CA ALA A 103 -5.09 -15.86 -14.27
C ALA A 103 -5.67 -17.04 -13.51
N GLU A 104 -5.03 -17.31 -12.37
CA GLU A 104 -5.46 -18.27 -11.37
C GLU A 104 -5.62 -17.58 -10.00
N PRO A 105 -6.39 -18.16 -9.07
CA PRO A 105 -6.49 -17.63 -7.71
C PRO A 105 -5.15 -17.73 -6.99
N VAL A 106 -4.70 -16.60 -6.44
CA VAL A 106 -3.50 -16.48 -5.63
C VAL A 106 -3.90 -16.02 -4.24
N GLU A 107 -3.55 -16.84 -3.25
CA GLU A 107 -3.71 -16.49 -1.84
C GLU A 107 -2.50 -15.66 -1.39
N LEU A 108 -2.76 -14.42 -0.97
CA LEU A 108 -1.76 -13.53 -0.39
C LEU A 108 -2.10 -13.34 1.10
N GLY A 109 -1.43 -14.11 1.95
CA GLY A 109 -1.74 -14.20 3.38
C GLY A 109 -3.06 -14.94 3.66
N ASP A 110 -3.58 -14.83 4.89
CA ASP A 110 -4.63 -15.73 5.38
C ASP A 110 -6.06 -15.40 4.92
N ARG A 111 -6.30 -14.22 4.32
CA ARG A 111 -7.66 -13.70 4.09
C ARG A 111 -7.89 -13.04 2.73
N VAL A 112 -6.88 -12.94 1.88
CA VAL A 112 -6.97 -12.20 0.62
C VAL A 112 -6.67 -13.14 -0.54
N THR A 113 -7.68 -13.34 -1.38
CA THR A 113 -7.55 -13.99 -2.69
C THR A 113 -7.54 -12.93 -3.77
N ILE A 114 -6.55 -12.98 -4.66
CA ILE A 114 -6.42 -12.12 -5.84
C ILE A 114 -6.25 -13.01 -7.06
N PHE A 115 -6.82 -12.64 -8.20
CA PHE A 115 -6.62 -13.37 -9.45
C PHE A 115 -5.44 -12.75 -10.21
N LEU A 116 -4.34 -13.49 -10.34
CA LEU A 116 -3.12 -13.01 -10.99
C LEU A 116 -2.60 -14.03 -11.99
N CYS A 117 -1.93 -13.54 -13.04
CA CYS A 117 -1.12 -14.40 -13.91
C CYS A 117 0.16 -14.82 -13.16
N GLU A 118 0.88 -15.82 -13.68
CA GLU A 118 2.07 -16.38 -13.02
C GLU A 118 3.16 -15.34 -12.74
N GLU A 119 3.42 -14.44 -13.69
CA GLU A 119 4.40 -13.35 -13.58
C GLU A 119 4.04 -12.41 -12.42
N ASP A 120 2.80 -11.89 -12.41
CA ASP A 120 2.31 -10.96 -11.39
C ASP A 120 2.16 -11.64 -10.02
N ALA A 121 1.79 -12.92 -10.00
CA ALA A 121 1.69 -13.72 -8.77
C ALA A 121 3.04 -13.85 -8.09
N THR A 122 4.10 -14.10 -8.87
CA THR A 122 5.48 -14.18 -8.38
C THR A 122 5.91 -12.83 -7.82
N SER A 123 5.71 -11.75 -8.58
CA SER A 123 6.03 -10.38 -8.13
C SER A 123 5.25 -10.00 -6.85
N ALA A 124 3.98 -10.37 -6.74
CA ALA A 124 3.17 -10.09 -5.56
C ALA A 124 3.70 -10.82 -4.32
N ARG A 125 4.08 -12.10 -4.46
CA ARG A 125 4.66 -12.89 -3.37
C ARG A 125 6.02 -12.33 -2.92
N GLU A 126 6.88 -11.94 -3.85
CA GLU A 126 8.17 -11.31 -3.54
C GLU A 126 7.99 -9.99 -2.79
N LYS A 127 7.08 -9.12 -3.27
CA LYS A 127 6.76 -7.86 -2.59
C LYS A 127 6.19 -8.08 -1.20
N LEU A 128 5.32 -9.09 -1.02
CA LEU A 128 4.79 -9.45 0.29
C LEU A 128 5.89 -9.96 1.22
N ALA A 129 6.73 -10.89 0.74
CA ALA A 129 7.85 -11.43 1.50
C ALA A 129 8.83 -10.33 1.93
N ALA A 130 9.16 -9.39 1.04
CA ALA A 130 10.00 -8.24 1.35
C ALA A 130 9.38 -7.35 2.45
N LYS A 131 8.06 -7.10 2.38
CA LYS A 131 7.35 -6.33 3.41
C LYS A 131 7.30 -7.04 4.76
N VAL A 132 7.08 -8.35 4.77
CA VAL A 132 7.10 -9.18 5.99
C VAL A 132 8.49 -9.16 6.60
N HIS A 133 9.53 -9.41 5.80
CA HIS A 133 10.92 -9.35 6.24
C HIS A 133 11.28 -7.97 6.83
N ALA A 134 10.92 -6.87 6.14
CA ALA A 134 11.15 -5.52 6.63
C ALA A 134 10.35 -5.19 7.91
N PHE A 135 9.20 -5.82 8.11
CA PHE A 135 8.45 -5.72 9.37
C PHE A 135 9.15 -6.47 10.50
N ASP A 136 9.53 -7.73 10.27
CA ASP A 136 10.23 -8.55 11.27
C ASP A 136 11.55 -7.92 11.70
N GLU A 137 12.33 -7.38 10.77
CA GLU A 137 13.59 -6.67 11.06
C GLU A 137 13.38 -5.38 11.87
N ARG A 138 12.21 -4.73 11.75
CA ARG A 138 11.86 -3.58 12.60
C ARG A 138 11.45 -4.02 14.00
N VAL A 139 10.72 -5.13 14.12
CA VAL A 139 10.32 -5.70 15.42
C VAL A 139 11.55 -6.16 16.19
N LYS A 140 12.45 -6.92 15.55
CA LYS A 140 13.72 -7.37 16.15
C LYS A 140 14.56 -6.19 16.62
N PHE A 141 14.76 -5.20 15.75
CA PHE A 141 15.54 -4.02 16.10
C PHE A 141 14.92 -3.26 17.29
N ARG A 142 13.60 -3.06 17.31
CA ARG A 142 12.93 -2.43 18.44
C ARG A 142 13.14 -3.21 19.75
N ALA A 143 13.10 -4.54 19.69
CA ALA A 143 13.37 -5.38 20.86
C ALA A 143 14.82 -5.24 21.33
N GLU A 144 15.77 -5.20 20.40
CA GLU A 144 17.20 -5.06 20.68
C GLU A 144 17.54 -3.74 21.40
N VAL A 145 16.99 -2.62 20.94
CA VAL A 145 17.21 -1.30 21.55
C VAL A 145 16.16 -0.95 22.63
N SER A 146 15.33 -1.91 23.04
CA SER A 146 14.18 -1.66 23.93
C SER A 146 14.56 -1.01 25.27
N MET A 147 15.74 -1.36 25.81
CA MET A 147 16.27 -0.80 27.06
C MET A 147 16.54 0.70 27.02
N LEU A 148 16.67 1.29 25.83
CA LEU A 148 16.85 2.72 25.65
C LEU A 148 15.53 3.49 25.78
N PHE A 149 14.39 2.82 25.85
CA PHE A 149 13.08 3.47 25.95
C PHE A 149 12.47 3.26 27.34
N GLN A 150 11.72 4.25 27.81
CA GLN A 150 10.89 4.06 29.00
C GLN A 150 9.75 3.08 28.69
N GLU A 151 9.30 2.31 29.68
CA GLU A 151 8.30 1.24 29.52
C GLU A 151 6.99 1.69 28.84
N HIS A 152 6.62 2.97 28.99
CA HIS A 152 5.43 3.56 28.39
C HIS A 152 5.73 4.58 27.27
N ALA A 153 6.99 4.68 26.83
CA ALA A 153 7.37 5.60 25.78
C ALA A 153 7.01 5.05 24.40
N ASN A 154 6.08 5.74 23.74
CA ASN A 154 5.74 5.49 22.33
C ASN A 154 6.71 6.25 21.41
N VAL A 155 7.98 5.85 21.41
CA VAL A 155 8.96 6.39 20.44
C VAL A 155 8.79 5.66 19.11
N TRP A 156 8.47 6.39 18.06
CA TRP A 156 8.42 5.87 16.69
C TRP A 156 9.83 5.77 16.09
N LEU A 157 10.17 4.61 15.55
CA LEU A 157 11.45 4.33 14.89
C LEU A 157 11.35 4.37 13.35
N GLN A 158 10.20 4.81 12.83
CA GLN A 158 9.98 4.88 11.40
C GLN A 158 10.56 6.18 10.85
N VAL A 159 11.56 6.03 10.00
CA VAL A 159 12.25 7.09 9.24
C VAL A 159 12.39 6.62 7.79
N SER A 160 12.81 7.50 6.89
CA SER A 160 13.10 7.17 5.50
C SER A 160 14.22 6.13 5.35
N ASP A 161 14.27 5.47 4.20
CA ASP A 161 15.27 4.43 3.93
C ASP A 161 16.72 4.92 4.11
N PRO A 162 17.12 6.14 3.64
CA PRO A 162 18.46 6.67 3.89
C PRO A 162 18.78 6.84 5.38
N ASN A 163 17.80 7.30 6.17
CA ASN A 163 17.97 7.56 7.59
C ASN A 163 17.87 6.32 8.46
N THR A 164 17.32 5.22 7.94
CA THR A 164 17.13 3.98 8.71
C THR A 164 18.47 3.39 9.15
N ALA A 165 19.48 3.37 8.28
CA ALA A 165 20.80 2.85 8.62
C ALA A 165 21.51 3.74 9.66
N ILE A 166 21.43 5.05 9.49
CA ILE A 166 22.04 6.05 10.38
C ILE A 166 21.43 5.96 11.78
N LEU A 167 20.09 5.92 11.86
CA LEU A 167 19.38 5.77 13.12
C LEU A 167 19.73 4.45 13.82
N ARG A 168 19.80 3.34 13.07
CA ARG A 168 20.16 2.02 13.63
C ARG A 168 21.54 2.04 14.26
N LYS A 169 22.53 2.56 13.54
CA LYS A 169 23.91 2.69 14.03
C LYS A 169 23.95 3.53 15.32
N ALA A 170 23.37 4.73 15.29
CA ALA A 170 23.35 5.64 16.44
C ALA A 170 22.74 5.00 17.70
N LEU A 171 21.61 4.30 17.55
CA LEU A 171 20.95 3.63 18.69
C LEU A 171 21.74 2.42 19.20
N LEU A 172 22.41 1.65 18.34
CA LEU A 172 23.26 0.54 18.76
C LEU A 172 24.54 1.01 19.46
N ASP A 173 25.12 2.12 19.00
CA ASP A 173 26.28 2.74 19.63
C ASP A 173 25.92 3.27 21.03
N ILE A 174 24.79 3.97 21.16
CA ILE A 174 24.26 4.42 22.47
C ILE A 174 23.96 3.22 23.37
N LYS A 175 23.33 2.16 22.83
CA LYS A 175 23.06 0.92 23.57
C LYS A 175 24.34 0.32 24.14
N SER A 176 25.40 0.24 23.33
CA SER A 176 26.69 -0.32 23.75
C SER A 176 27.29 0.45 24.92
N ILE A 177 27.28 1.80 24.85
CA ILE A 177 27.73 2.65 25.96
C ILE A 177 26.89 2.43 27.23
N VAL A 178 25.57 2.31 27.07
CA VAL A 178 24.65 2.10 28.19
C VAL A 178 24.87 0.75 28.86
N GLU A 179 25.13 -0.30 28.10
CA GLU A 179 25.42 -1.64 28.60
C GLU A 179 26.80 -1.71 29.26
N GLU A 180 27.85 -1.20 28.61
CA GLU A 180 29.23 -1.24 29.13
C GLU A 180 29.41 -0.48 30.45
N ARG A 181 28.62 0.59 30.65
CA ARG A 181 28.72 1.48 31.82
C ARG A 181 27.63 1.26 32.86
N ASP A 182 26.82 0.22 32.73
CA ASP A 182 25.70 -0.11 33.64
C ASP A 182 24.74 1.09 33.86
N LEU A 183 24.34 1.72 32.75
CA LEU A 183 23.46 2.88 32.70
C LEU A 183 22.02 2.54 32.31
N ILE A 184 21.66 1.26 32.34
CA ILE A 184 20.30 0.79 32.06
C ILE A 184 19.32 1.46 33.02
N GLY A 185 18.26 2.07 32.46
CA GLY A 185 17.28 2.82 33.24
C GLY A 185 17.74 4.22 33.68
N LYS A 186 18.91 4.69 33.22
CA LYS A 186 19.46 6.04 33.50
C LYS A 186 19.59 6.89 32.24
N VAL A 187 19.60 6.26 31.07
CA VAL A 187 19.66 6.91 29.75
C VAL A 187 18.44 6.49 28.95
N TYR A 188 17.72 7.46 28.40
CA TYR A 188 16.49 7.23 27.65
C TYR A 188 16.45 8.03 26.36
N VAL A 189 16.24 7.36 25.24
CA VAL A 189 15.83 7.99 23.99
C VAL A 189 14.36 8.38 24.14
N THR A 190 14.09 9.69 24.12
CA THR A 190 12.76 10.25 24.39
C THR A 190 12.01 10.63 23.14
N LYS A 191 12.73 10.92 22.05
CA LYS A 191 12.13 11.39 20.80
C LYS A 191 13.04 11.08 19.61
N ILE A 192 12.44 10.58 18.53
CA ILE A 192 13.07 10.45 17.22
C ILE A 192 12.10 11.09 16.23
N MET A 193 12.60 11.98 15.37
CA MET A 193 11.83 12.62 14.31
C MET A 193 12.65 12.74 13.05
N GLU A 194 11.95 12.79 11.93
CA GLU A 194 12.50 13.18 10.64
C GLU A 194 11.74 14.42 10.14
N SER A 195 12.47 15.45 9.71
CA SER A 195 11.93 16.68 9.15
C SER A 195 12.77 17.08 7.95
N GLU A 196 12.14 17.28 6.79
CA GLU A 196 12.84 17.64 5.54
C GLU A 196 13.98 16.67 5.18
N GLY A 197 13.81 15.39 5.52
CA GLY A 197 14.81 14.33 5.30
C GLY A 197 15.96 14.32 6.31
N GLN A 198 15.99 15.23 7.29
CA GLN A 198 16.96 15.26 8.37
C GLN A 198 16.41 14.57 9.64
N LEU A 199 17.25 13.75 10.26
CA LEU A 199 16.99 13.04 11.51
C LEU A 199 17.27 13.94 12.73
N PHE A 200 16.42 13.83 13.75
CA PHE A 200 16.58 14.47 15.05
C PHE A 200 16.35 13.45 16.16
N ILE A 201 17.31 13.30 17.07
CA ILE A 201 17.26 12.33 18.17
C ILE A 201 17.41 13.07 19.50
N ASN A 202 16.51 12.82 20.44
CA ASN A 202 16.61 13.38 21.79
C ASN A 202 16.84 12.29 22.83
N VAL A 203 17.88 12.43 23.62
CA VAL A 203 18.25 11.51 24.70
C VAL A 203 18.31 12.26 26.02
N ARG A 204 17.67 11.68 27.05
CA ARG A 204 17.72 12.16 28.44
C ARG A 204 18.67 11.28 29.23
N CYS A 205 19.65 11.89 29.88
CA CYS A 205 20.63 11.22 30.74
C CYS A 205 20.43 11.69 32.19
N ASP A 206 19.73 10.89 33.00
CA ASP A 206 19.35 11.29 34.37
C ASP A 206 20.50 11.10 35.38
N GLN A 207 21.39 10.12 35.15
CA GLN A 207 22.47 9.74 36.08
C GLN A 207 23.78 9.33 35.38
N ALA A 208 23.98 9.70 34.12
CA ALA A 208 25.25 9.47 33.43
C ALA A 208 26.27 10.55 33.81
N ASP A 209 27.54 10.20 33.91
CA ASP A 209 28.61 11.18 34.13
C ASP A 209 28.78 12.11 32.91
N PRO A 210 29.39 13.31 33.07
CA PRO A 210 29.53 14.27 31.98
C PRO A 210 30.27 13.75 30.74
N ALA A 211 31.23 12.82 30.89
CA ALA A 211 31.95 12.28 29.75
C ALA A 211 31.04 11.36 28.94
N THR A 212 30.25 10.51 29.61
CA THR A 212 29.23 9.68 28.94
C THR A 212 28.14 10.52 28.28
N GLN A 213 27.69 11.61 28.92
CA GLN A 213 26.72 12.52 28.31
C GLN A 213 27.26 13.17 27.03
N PHE A 214 28.54 13.57 27.05
CA PHE A 214 29.21 14.14 25.88
C PHE A 214 29.31 13.15 24.73
N GLU A 215 29.72 11.91 25.01
CA GLU A 215 29.87 10.86 24.00
C GLU A 215 28.53 10.48 23.34
N ILE A 216 27.46 10.35 24.13
CA ILE A 216 26.10 10.13 23.60
C ILE A 216 25.66 11.32 22.74
N ALA A 217 25.93 12.55 23.19
CA ALA A 217 25.60 13.76 22.42
C ALA A 217 26.39 13.84 21.11
N ASP A 218 27.64 13.39 21.09
CA ASP A 218 28.47 13.33 19.88
C ASP A 218 27.92 12.33 18.86
N ILE A 219 27.53 11.12 19.31
CA ILE A 219 26.85 10.12 18.45
C ILE A 219 25.59 10.71 17.84
N ILE A 220 24.75 11.36 18.64
CA ILE A 220 23.53 12.01 18.16
C ILE A 220 23.88 13.07 17.11
N LYS A 221 24.81 13.98 17.42
CA LYS A 221 25.19 15.07 16.51
C LYS A 221 25.77 14.54 15.22
N HIS A 222 26.56 13.47 15.28
CA HIS A 222 27.10 12.82 14.11
C HIS A 222 25.99 12.20 13.25
N ALA A 223 25.01 11.52 13.85
CA ALA A 223 23.87 10.95 13.14
C ALA A 223 22.98 12.03 12.49
N GLU A 224 22.71 13.14 13.19
CA GLU A 224 21.96 14.28 12.67
C GLU A 224 22.69 14.94 11.47
N TRP A 225 24.03 14.98 11.53
CA TRP A 225 24.87 15.50 10.44
C TRP A 225 24.93 14.55 9.24
N GLU A 226 25.14 13.24 9.46
CA GLU A 226 25.14 12.24 8.38
C GLU A 226 23.79 12.23 7.65
N SER A 227 22.69 12.37 8.39
CA SER A 227 21.34 12.43 7.85
C SER A 227 21.10 13.68 6.98
N ASP A 228 21.58 14.86 7.44
CA ASP A 228 21.54 16.09 6.65
C ASP A 228 22.30 15.93 5.33
N GLN A 229 23.50 15.35 5.36
CA GLN A 229 24.28 15.09 4.15
C GLN A 229 23.57 14.12 3.20
N ALA A 230 22.94 13.06 3.74
CA ALA A 230 22.16 12.12 2.95
C ALA A 230 20.96 12.80 2.28
N SER A 231 20.22 13.65 3.00
CA SER A 231 19.09 14.41 2.45
C SER A 231 19.55 15.37 1.34
N LEU A 232 20.67 16.06 1.52
CA LEU A 232 21.25 16.95 0.52
C LEU A 232 21.71 16.21 -0.75
N ALA A 233 22.22 14.98 -0.63
CA ALA A 233 22.63 14.16 -1.77
C ALA A 233 21.43 13.74 -2.63
N VAL A 234 20.37 13.24 -1.98
CA VAL A 234 19.13 12.83 -2.66
C VAL A 234 18.49 13.99 -3.43
N ASN A 235 18.51 15.20 -2.85
CA ASN A 235 17.97 16.40 -3.48
C ASN A 235 18.82 16.94 -4.65
N LYS A 236 20.08 16.52 -4.77
CA LYS A 236 20.94 16.88 -5.92
C LYS A 236 20.70 15.93 -7.10
N GLU A 237 20.58 14.63 -6.84
CA GLU A 237 20.35 13.62 -7.89
C GLU A 237 19.03 13.85 -8.63
N GLY A 238 17.96 14.28 -7.93
CA GLY A 238 16.68 14.62 -8.58
C GLY A 238 16.67 15.90 -9.42
N ARG A 239 17.79 16.64 -9.49
CA ARG A 239 17.89 17.91 -10.22
C ARG A 239 18.67 17.80 -11.53
N ASP A 240 19.43 16.71 -11.71
CA ASP A 240 20.32 16.50 -12.87
C ASP A 240 19.67 15.65 -13.99
N ASP A 241 18.42 15.21 -13.82
CA ASP A 241 17.67 14.39 -14.80
C ASP A 241 16.65 15.17 -15.66
N ASP A 242 16.67 16.53 -15.66
CA ASP A 242 15.88 17.37 -16.58
C ASP A 242 16.78 18.11 -17.60
N PRO A 243 16.93 17.57 -18.83
CA PRO A 243 17.19 18.36 -20.05
C PRO A 243 15.92 18.67 -20.86
#